data_AF-A0A6F8Y543-F1
#
_entry.id   AF-A0A6F8Y543-F1
#
_cell.length_a   1.000
_cell.length_b   1.000
_cell.length_c   1.000
_cell.angle_alpha   90.00
_cell.angle_beta   90.00
_cell.angle_gamma   90.00
#
_symmetry.space_group_name_H-M   'P 1'
#
loop_
_entity.id
_entity.type
_entity.pdbx_description
1 polymer ?
#
loop_
_entity_poly.entity_id
_entity_poly.type
_entity_poly.pdbx_seq_one_letter_code
_entity_poly.pdbx_strand_id
1 'polypeptide(L)'
;MPQENVIQAGRGPRPTEVPAPARCTHLRRDPRGYPIIAAIPQEPSKEDYGALSEQRKLVVATFDLCAICTMPFRDELRWQVTFDDQLQHMGETPTFNEAPVHEVCALYAAQVCPFVSSPHARLGDAFRKGQRRPETLVLTGFDRTAAVFGRDSELQVGKAILMFEMAGLHRTYHLTGAGDARDAYEAALRDETRIELDDSERRIVDILCAPTPEGEDSGAVMAGAALFIGAAFCPQIRRVQAMKKFTQARDDFYFQLAANFLFQPDMMAKFEDGEDPSTAAATSWFRTRESLPVVLQQWRTDGARRVRDVTGRRPRLPGTTPAAPRDEAAIRRRKEAEAALRKARRKKR
;
A
#
# COMPACT_ATOMS: atom_id res chain seq x y z
N MET A 1 44.61 21.29 1.64
CA MET A 1 44.19 20.20 2.53
C MET A 1 42.67 20.23 2.60
N PRO A 2 41.96 19.17 2.20
CA PRO A 2 40.51 19.16 2.32
C PRO A 2 40.15 19.08 3.81
N GLN A 3 39.31 19.99 4.28
CA GLN A 3 38.79 19.99 5.63
C GLN A 3 37.87 18.78 5.79
N GLU A 4 38.29 17.82 6.62
CA GLU A 4 37.42 16.77 7.12
C GLU A 4 36.25 17.44 7.87
N ASN A 5 35.06 17.33 7.30
CA ASN A 5 33.82 17.69 7.99
C ASN A 5 33.65 16.73 9.16
N VAL A 6 34.05 17.19 10.35
CA VAL A 6 33.72 16.54 11.62
C VAL A 6 32.21 16.59 11.77
N ILE A 7 31.54 15.48 11.44
CA ILE A 7 30.12 15.27 11.69
C ILE A 7 29.91 15.43 13.20
N GLN A 8 29.19 16.48 13.60
CA GLN A 8 28.82 16.69 15.01
C GLN A 8 28.12 15.44 15.54
N ALA A 9 28.70 14.81 16.55
CA ALA A 9 28.16 13.62 17.20
C ALA A 9 26.71 13.89 17.66
N GLY A 10 25.75 13.19 17.04
CA GLY A 10 24.34 13.19 17.46
C GLY A 10 23.32 13.73 16.45
N ARG A 11 23.74 14.31 15.32
CA ARG A 11 22.82 14.70 14.24
C ARG A 11 23.09 13.85 13.00
N GLY A 12 22.12 13.03 12.58
CA GLY A 12 22.21 12.32 11.30
C GLY A 12 22.39 13.28 10.12
N PRO A 13 22.93 12.81 8.97
CA PRO A 13 23.16 13.65 7.81
C PRO A 13 21.85 14.27 7.32
N ARG A 14 21.92 15.52 6.86
CA ARG A 14 20.77 16.17 6.23
C ARG A 14 20.48 15.51 4.88
N PRO A 15 19.24 15.54 4.38
CA PRO A 15 18.91 14.98 3.06
C PRO A 15 19.71 15.57 1.91
N THR A 16 20.20 16.80 2.06
CA THR A 16 21.05 17.49 1.07
C THR A 16 22.50 17.00 1.07
N GLU A 17 22.91 16.26 2.11
CA GLU A 17 24.27 15.73 2.27
C GLU A 17 24.40 14.28 1.79
N VAL A 18 23.27 13.60 1.59
CA VAL A 18 23.21 12.24 1.05
C VAL A 18 22.64 12.31 -0.37
N PRO A 19 23.37 11.83 -1.40
CA PRO A 19 22.85 11.78 -2.76
C PRO A 19 21.50 11.06 -2.78
N ALA A 20 20.46 11.69 -3.31
CA ALA A 20 19.15 11.05 -3.44
C ALA A 20 19.19 10.01 -4.58
N PRO A 21 18.45 8.88 -4.47
CA PRO A 21 18.33 7.93 -5.58
C PRO A 21 17.76 8.61 -6.81
N ALA A 22 18.16 8.19 -8.01
CA ALA A 22 17.69 8.76 -9.27
C ALA A 22 16.16 8.71 -9.35
N ARG A 23 15.54 7.63 -8.86
CA ARG A 23 14.08 7.48 -8.79
C ARG A 23 13.38 8.47 -7.86
N CYS A 24 14.08 9.19 -6.98
CA CYS A 24 13.49 10.21 -6.10
C CYS A 24 13.56 11.64 -6.66
N THR A 25 14.19 11.84 -7.83
CA THR A 25 14.48 13.18 -8.38
C THR A 25 13.24 13.97 -8.79
N HIS A 26 12.16 13.29 -9.17
CA HIS A 26 10.89 13.89 -9.56
C HIS A 26 10.01 14.30 -8.37
N LEU A 27 10.37 13.91 -7.15
CA LEU A 27 9.60 14.24 -5.95
C LEU A 27 9.73 15.73 -5.61
N ARG A 28 8.61 16.37 -5.27
CA ARG A 28 8.62 17.69 -4.63
C ARG A 28 9.41 17.61 -3.32
N ARG A 29 10.06 18.71 -2.94
CA ARG A 29 10.78 18.83 -1.67
C ARG A 29 10.08 19.81 -0.74
N ASP A 30 10.14 19.52 0.55
CA ASP A 30 9.70 20.46 1.59
C ASP A 30 10.73 21.59 1.79
N PRO A 31 10.41 22.67 2.55
CA PRO A 31 11.35 23.77 2.79
C PRO A 31 12.65 23.37 3.51
N ARG A 32 12.70 22.18 4.12
CA ARG A 32 13.90 21.63 4.79
C ARG A 32 14.77 20.82 3.83
N GLY A 33 14.31 20.60 2.59
CA GLY A 33 14.99 19.84 1.54
C GLY A 33 14.67 18.35 1.52
N TYR A 34 13.75 17.87 2.36
CA TYR A 34 13.33 16.47 2.36
C TYR A 34 12.41 16.20 1.17
N PRO A 35 12.60 15.08 0.44
CA PRO A 35 11.63 14.66 -0.58
C PRO A 35 10.31 14.30 0.08
N ILE A 36 9.21 14.84 -0.45
CA ILE A 36 7.85 14.57 0.03
C ILE A 36 7.42 13.23 -0.57
N ILE A 37 7.64 12.18 0.21
CA ILE A 37 7.50 10.79 -0.23
C ILE A 37 6.05 10.42 -0.55
N ALA A 38 5.87 9.32 -1.30
CA ALA A 38 4.57 8.87 -1.79
C ALA A 38 3.53 8.64 -0.69
N ALA A 39 3.93 8.31 0.55
CA ALA A 39 3.01 8.10 1.67
C ALA A 39 2.59 9.40 2.41
N ILE A 40 3.21 10.54 2.10
CA ILE A 40 2.95 11.84 2.75
C ILE A 40 1.96 12.67 1.92
N PRO A 41 0.96 13.31 2.55
CA PRO A 41 0.05 14.22 1.86
C PRO A 41 0.79 15.28 1.05
N GLN A 42 0.28 15.58 -0.15
CA GLN A 42 0.88 16.59 -1.04
C GLN A 42 0.36 18.01 -0.79
N GLU A 43 -0.60 18.19 0.12
CA GLU A 43 -1.10 19.50 0.53
C GLU A 43 0.07 20.39 1.01
N PRO A 44 0.23 21.61 0.47
CA PRO A 44 1.29 22.51 0.91
C PRO A 44 1.23 22.78 2.41
N SER A 45 2.38 22.75 3.07
CA SER A 45 2.53 23.03 4.52
C SER A 45 1.89 22.00 5.45
N LYS A 46 1.43 20.86 4.92
CA LYS A 46 0.93 19.72 5.71
C LYS A 46 1.84 18.50 5.62
N GLU A 47 3.11 18.69 5.24
CA GLU A 47 4.10 17.62 5.15
C GLU A 47 4.48 17.07 6.54
N ASP A 48 3.77 16.05 7.02
CA ASP A 48 4.01 15.37 8.30
C ASP A 48 4.64 13.98 8.14
N TYR A 49 5.97 13.93 8.19
CA TYR A 49 6.75 12.70 8.09
C TYR A 49 6.57 11.74 9.28
N GLY A 50 5.90 12.16 10.35
CA GLY A 50 5.57 11.31 11.51
C GLY A 50 4.21 10.60 11.38
N ALA A 51 3.38 10.97 10.41
CA ALA A 51 2.04 10.43 10.23
C ALA A 51 1.75 10.12 8.76
N LEU A 52 1.96 8.86 8.36
CA LEU A 52 1.70 8.44 6.98
C LEU A 52 0.19 8.38 6.68
N SER A 53 -0.18 8.80 5.46
CA SER A 53 -1.59 8.85 5.05
C SER A 53 -2.10 7.46 4.68
N GLU A 54 -3.11 6.97 5.40
CA GLU A 54 -3.84 5.73 5.05
C GLU A 54 -4.46 5.78 3.66
N GLN A 55 -4.86 6.96 3.18
CA GLN A 55 -5.37 7.13 1.81
C GLN A 55 -4.29 6.89 0.77
N ARG A 56 -3.11 7.44 1.00
CA ARG A 56 -1.97 7.25 0.10
C ARG A 56 -1.43 5.83 0.15
N LYS A 57 -1.42 5.21 1.33
CA LYS A 57 -1.11 3.77 1.51
C LYS A 57 -2.04 2.88 0.70
N LEU A 58 -3.35 3.20 0.65
CA LEU A 58 -4.28 2.46 -0.20
C LEU A 58 -3.92 2.59 -1.69
N VAL A 59 -3.57 3.79 -2.14
CA VAL A 59 -3.21 4.05 -3.53
C VAL A 59 -1.95 3.27 -3.92
N VAL A 60 -0.86 3.38 -3.15
CA VAL A 60 0.39 2.66 -3.46
C VAL A 60 0.19 1.13 -3.42
N ALA A 61 -0.66 0.62 -2.53
CA ALA A 61 -1.05 -0.80 -2.52
C ALA A 61 -1.80 -1.22 -3.79
N THR A 62 -2.68 -0.35 -4.28
CA THR A 62 -3.56 -0.65 -5.41
C THR A 62 -2.79 -0.74 -6.72
N PHE A 63 -1.80 0.13 -6.89
CA PHE A 63 -0.98 0.24 -8.10
C PHE A 63 0.40 -0.42 -7.97
N ASP A 64 0.69 -1.07 -6.83
CA ASP A 64 1.97 -1.71 -6.50
C ASP A 64 3.18 -0.78 -6.70
N LEU A 65 3.09 0.37 -6.03
CA LEU A 65 4.08 1.44 -6.07
C LEU A 65 4.90 1.49 -4.78
N CYS A 66 6.14 1.94 -4.89
CA CYS A 66 6.98 2.20 -3.73
C CYS A 66 6.45 3.40 -2.92
N ALA A 67 6.31 3.22 -1.60
CA ALA A 67 5.80 4.24 -0.69
C ALA A 67 6.72 5.46 -0.50
N ILE A 68 7.95 5.41 -1.06
CA ILE A 68 8.89 6.53 -1.10
C ILE A 68 8.84 7.27 -2.43
N CYS A 69 9.28 6.62 -3.51
CA CYS A 69 9.47 7.25 -4.81
C CYS A 69 8.26 7.19 -5.75
N THR A 70 7.14 6.57 -5.35
CA THR A 70 5.93 6.45 -6.19
C THR A 70 6.11 5.58 -7.45
N MET A 71 7.33 5.11 -7.75
CA MET A 71 7.61 4.27 -8.92
C MET A 71 7.11 2.82 -8.69
N PRO A 72 6.68 2.11 -9.75
CA PRO A 72 6.24 0.72 -9.63
C PRO A 72 7.39 -0.20 -9.23
N PHE A 73 7.06 -1.28 -8.52
CA PHE A 73 8.07 -2.25 -8.09
C PHE A 73 8.71 -3.05 -9.23
N ARG A 74 7.97 -3.29 -10.32
CA ARG A 74 8.38 -4.28 -11.34
C ARG A 74 8.70 -5.62 -10.63
N ASP A 75 9.82 -6.23 -10.97
CA ASP A 75 10.34 -7.46 -10.39
C ASP A 75 11.22 -7.22 -9.15
N GLU A 76 11.41 -5.98 -8.72
CA GLU A 76 12.17 -5.67 -7.50
C GLU A 76 11.42 -6.15 -6.25
N LEU A 77 12.18 -6.48 -5.20
CA LEU A 77 11.62 -6.84 -3.89
C LEU A 77 10.90 -5.64 -3.24
N ARG A 78 9.90 -5.95 -2.44
CA ARG A 78 9.15 -5.01 -1.62
C ARG A 78 9.74 -5.00 -0.21
N TRP A 79 10.50 -3.96 0.08
CA TRP A 79 11.24 -3.84 1.34
C TRP A 79 10.38 -3.23 2.43
N GLN A 80 10.47 -3.80 3.62
CA GLN A 80 9.88 -3.30 4.85
C GLN A 80 10.97 -2.88 5.84
N VAL A 81 10.66 -1.82 6.58
CA VAL A 81 11.53 -1.25 7.62
C VAL A 81 10.95 -1.66 8.98
N THR A 82 11.74 -2.33 9.81
CA THR A 82 11.34 -2.70 11.18
C THR A 82 12.50 -2.53 12.15
N PHE A 83 12.16 -2.46 13.43
CA PHE A 83 13.12 -2.48 14.55
C PHE A 83 13.07 -3.81 15.32
N ASP A 84 12.30 -4.76 14.79
CA ASP A 84 12.18 -6.12 15.32
C ASP A 84 13.08 -7.05 14.49
N ASP A 85 14.07 -7.65 15.15
CA ASP A 85 15.00 -8.60 14.54
C ASP A 85 14.48 -10.04 14.57
N GLN A 86 13.27 -10.28 15.09
CA GLN A 86 12.66 -11.58 15.21
C GLN A 86 11.51 -11.81 14.21
N LEU A 87 11.71 -11.42 12.95
CA LEU A 87 10.76 -11.61 11.85
C LEU A 87 10.26 -13.06 11.71
N GLN A 88 11.10 -14.05 12.03
CA GLN A 88 10.69 -15.47 12.03
C GLN A 88 9.53 -15.77 12.98
N HIS A 89 9.31 -14.96 14.02
CA HIS A 89 8.20 -15.13 14.97
C HIS A 89 6.90 -14.49 14.47
N MET A 90 6.95 -13.69 13.39
CA MET A 90 5.77 -13.06 12.79
C MET A 90 5.01 -13.99 11.82
N GLY A 91 5.50 -15.22 11.62
CA GLY A 91 4.89 -16.23 10.75
C GLY A 91 5.38 -16.18 9.30
N GLU A 92 4.85 -17.05 8.46
CA GLU A 92 5.24 -17.17 7.03
C GLU A 92 4.92 -15.91 6.21
N THR A 93 3.87 -15.19 6.62
CA THR A 93 3.42 -13.96 5.96
C THR A 93 3.31 -12.82 6.98
N PRO A 94 4.43 -12.19 7.35
CA PRO A 94 4.43 -11.12 8.34
C PRO A 94 3.62 -9.91 7.88
N THR A 95 2.99 -9.23 8.84
CA THR A 95 2.16 -8.04 8.57
C THR A 95 2.82 -6.77 9.08
N PHE A 96 2.82 -5.72 8.26
CA PHE A 96 3.38 -4.41 8.57
C PHE A 96 2.31 -3.33 8.46
N ASN A 97 2.43 -2.25 9.24
CA ASN A 97 1.52 -1.10 9.16
C ASN A 97 1.96 -0.07 8.11
N GLU A 98 3.19 -0.20 7.60
CA GLU A 98 3.73 0.64 6.54
C GLU A 98 3.71 -0.06 5.18
N ALA A 99 3.52 0.76 4.14
CA ALA A 99 3.57 0.30 2.77
C ALA A 99 5.02 0.02 2.35
N PRO A 100 5.28 -1.00 1.52
CA PRO A 100 6.63 -1.37 1.14
C PRO A 100 7.30 -0.30 0.27
N VAL A 101 8.62 -0.38 0.22
CA VAL A 101 9.48 0.53 -0.56
C VAL A 101 10.53 -0.26 -1.37
N HIS A 102 11.15 0.36 -2.38
CA HIS A 102 12.34 -0.23 -3.02
C HIS A 102 13.52 -0.30 -2.05
N GLU A 103 14.48 -1.19 -2.32
CA GLU A 103 15.69 -1.38 -1.51
C GLU A 103 16.45 -0.07 -1.30
N VAL A 104 16.80 0.58 -2.43
CA VAL A 104 17.54 1.83 -2.44
C VAL A 104 16.79 2.95 -1.71
N CYS A 105 15.45 2.94 -1.78
CA CYS A 105 14.62 3.90 -1.05
C CYS A 105 14.61 3.63 0.46
N ALA A 106 14.54 2.36 0.89
CA ALA A 106 14.63 1.98 2.30
C ALA A 106 15.98 2.39 2.90
N LEU A 107 17.07 2.09 2.18
CA LEU A 107 18.44 2.42 2.58
C LEU A 107 18.72 3.94 2.56
N TYR A 108 18.12 4.67 1.63
CA TYR A 108 18.14 6.14 1.67
C TYR A 108 17.44 6.66 2.93
N ALA A 109 16.23 6.16 3.21
CA ALA A 109 15.49 6.54 4.42
C ALA A 109 16.25 6.18 5.71
N ALA A 110 16.97 5.05 5.73
CA ALA A 110 17.82 4.64 6.83
C ALA A 110 18.95 5.63 7.16
N GLN A 111 19.33 6.51 6.23
CA GLN A 111 20.33 7.56 6.47
C GLN A 111 19.71 8.91 6.79
N VAL A 112 18.65 9.30 6.09
CA VAL A 112 18.15 10.68 6.15
C VAL A 112 16.90 10.85 7.01
N CYS A 113 16.06 9.82 7.17
CA CYS A 113 14.79 9.96 7.87
C CYS A 113 15.03 10.05 9.39
N PRO A 114 14.63 11.13 10.09
CA PRO A 114 14.87 11.25 11.53
C PRO A 114 14.27 10.13 12.38
N PHE A 115 13.18 9.52 11.90
CA PHE A 115 12.51 8.41 12.59
C PHE A 115 13.22 7.06 12.39
N VAL A 116 14.00 6.92 11.32
CA VAL A 116 14.67 5.66 10.94
C VAL A 116 16.17 5.74 11.23
N SER A 117 16.83 6.84 10.90
CA SER A 117 18.29 6.98 10.92
C SER A 117 18.90 7.29 12.28
N SER A 118 18.11 7.77 13.25
CA SER A 118 18.64 8.23 14.54
C SER A 118 18.60 7.12 15.60
N PRO A 119 19.72 6.42 15.89
CA PRO A 119 19.74 5.38 16.92
C PRO A 119 19.30 5.96 18.26
N HIS A 120 18.50 5.19 19.00
CA HIS A 120 17.89 5.61 20.27
C HIS A 120 16.97 6.83 20.21
N ALA A 121 16.48 7.23 19.02
CA ALA A 121 15.38 8.17 18.91
C ALA A 121 14.26 7.78 19.88
N ARG A 122 13.74 8.77 20.62
CA ARG A 122 12.67 8.53 21.57
C ARG A 122 11.36 8.40 20.82
N LEU A 123 10.65 7.31 21.09
CA LEU A 123 9.33 7.07 20.52
C LEU A 123 8.33 8.07 21.10
N GLY A 124 7.44 8.57 20.26
CA GLY A 124 6.49 9.65 20.58
C GLY A 124 5.04 9.21 20.71
N ASP A 125 4.70 7.96 20.35
CA ASP A 125 3.34 7.46 20.43
C ASP A 125 2.87 7.26 21.88
N ALA A 126 1.56 7.19 22.06
CA ALA A 126 0.91 7.19 23.36
C ALA A 126 1.39 6.06 24.30
N PHE A 127 1.79 4.92 23.74
CA PHE A 127 2.18 3.73 24.50
C PHE A 127 3.68 3.65 24.76
N ARG A 128 4.50 4.18 23.86
CA ARG A 128 5.97 4.07 23.92
C ARG A 128 6.65 5.41 24.21
N LYS A 129 5.89 6.45 24.59
CA LYS A 129 6.41 7.80 24.83
C LYS A 129 7.66 7.78 25.71
N GLY A 130 8.77 8.27 25.16
CA GLY A 130 10.05 8.37 25.86
C GLY A 130 10.90 7.10 25.85
N GLN A 131 10.39 5.96 25.40
CA GLN A 131 11.21 4.74 25.20
C GLN A 131 12.23 4.99 24.09
N ARG A 132 13.43 4.43 24.25
CA ARG A 132 14.46 4.46 23.20
C ARG A 132 14.15 3.35 22.21
N ARG A 133 14.17 3.66 20.91
CA ARG A 133 14.11 2.61 19.89
C ARG A 133 15.33 1.67 20.00
N PRO A 134 15.19 0.38 19.63
CA PRO A 134 16.32 -0.50 19.39
C PRO A 134 17.35 0.15 18.46
N GLU A 135 18.62 -0.15 18.69
CA GLU A 135 19.72 0.38 17.87
C GLU A 135 19.67 -0.19 16.46
N THR A 136 19.55 -1.52 16.36
CA THR A 136 19.49 -2.26 15.11
C THR A 136 18.24 -1.89 14.32
N LEU A 137 18.48 -1.48 13.08
CA LEU A 137 17.46 -1.31 12.06
C LEU A 137 17.46 -2.54 11.17
N VAL A 138 16.28 -3.12 10.94
CA VAL A 138 16.13 -4.32 10.13
C VAL A 138 15.35 -3.96 8.88
N LEU A 139 15.96 -4.17 7.71
CA LEU A 139 15.30 -4.01 6.41
C LEU A 139 15.09 -5.38 5.82
N THR A 140 13.88 -5.69 5.37
CA THR A 140 13.56 -7.02 4.86
C THR A 140 12.84 -6.96 3.53
N GLY A 141 13.39 -7.64 2.53
CA GLY A 141 12.87 -7.72 1.17
C GLY A 141 11.98 -8.94 0.98
N PHE A 142 10.80 -8.69 0.42
CA PHE A 142 9.80 -9.70 0.10
C PHE A 142 9.48 -9.72 -1.39
N ASP A 143 9.20 -10.90 -1.93
CA ASP A 143 8.82 -11.03 -3.34
C ASP A 143 7.56 -10.21 -3.67
N ARG A 144 6.56 -10.20 -2.77
CA ARG A 144 5.28 -9.53 -3.02
C ARG A 144 4.56 -9.06 -1.76
N THR A 145 3.67 -8.09 -1.95
CA THR A 145 2.57 -7.79 -1.02
C THR A 145 1.47 -8.81 -1.26
N ALA A 146 1.27 -9.72 -0.32
CA ALA A 146 0.30 -10.82 -0.42
C ALA A 146 -1.13 -10.33 -0.24
N ALA A 147 -1.38 -9.44 0.72
CA ALA A 147 -2.70 -8.89 0.99
C ALA A 147 -2.61 -7.51 1.65
N VAL A 148 -3.65 -6.70 1.47
CA VAL A 148 -3.82 -5.42 2.15
C VAL A 148 -5.23 -5.32 2.71
N PHE A 149 -5.34 -5.00 4.00
CA PHE A 149 -6.60 -4.98 4.73
C PHE A 149 -6.56 -4.00 5.91
N GLY A 150 -7.74 -3.59 6.39
CA GLY A 150 -7.85 -2.80 7.62
C GLY A 150 -7.79 -3.66 8.89
N ARG A 151 -7.07 -3.20 9.90
CA ARG A 151 -7.01 -3.80 11.24
C ARG A 151 -7.01 -2.70 12.30
N ASP A 152 -7.53 -2.98 13.49
CA ASP A 152 -7.41 -2.07 14.62
C ASP A 152 -5.94 -1.84 14.96
N SER A 153 -5.57 -0.57 15.13
CA SER A 153 -4.21 -0.17 15.46
C SER A 153 -3.90 -0.51 16.90
N GLU A 154 -2.80 -1.23 17.11
CA GLU A 154 -2.28 -1.53 18.44
C GLU A 154 -1.66 -0.29 19.11
N LEU A 155 -1.32 0.73 18.32
CA LEU A 155 -0.72 1.98 18.79
C LEU A 155 -1.72 3.14 18.90
N GLN A 156 -2.81 3.11 18.12
CA GLN A 156 -3.82 4.17 18.08
C GLN A 156 -5.19 3.58 18.45
N VAL A 157 -5.50 3.54 19.75
CA VAL A 157 -6.75 2.98 20.27
C VAL A 157 -7.97 3.53 19.54
N GLY A 158 -8.85 2.62 19.11
CA GLY A 158 -10.10 2.96 18.44
C GLY A 158 -9.94 3.42 16.99
N LYS A 159 -8.73 3.37 16.42
CA LYS A 159 -8.49 3.63 15.00
C LYS A 159 -8.11 2.33 14.29
N ALA A 160 -8.72 2.09 13.14
CA ALA A 160 -8.24 1.07 12.21
C ALA A 160 -7.30 1.70 11.18
N ILE A 161 -6.25 0.96 10.85
CA ILE A 161 -5.17 1.31 9.90
C ILE A 161 -5.03 0.21 8.84
N LEU A 162 -4.39 0.52 7.73
CA LEU A 162 -4.02 -0.49 6.73
C LEU A 162 -2.83 -1.31 7.20
N MET A 163 -2.94 -2.61 7.00
CA MET A 163 -1.90 -3.60 7.20
C MET A 163 -1.52 -4.23 5.86
N PHE A 164 -0.24 -4.48 5.69
CA PHE A 164 0.40 -5.08 4.52
C PHE A 164 0.95 -6.44 4.91
N GLU A 165 0.31 -7.49 4.43
CA GLU A 165 0.82 -8.85 4.56
C GLU A 165 1.83 -9.10 3.45
N MET A 166 3.04 -9.50 3.82
CA MET A 166 4.15 -9.71 2.88
C MET A 166 4.42 -11.21 2.72
N ALA A 167 4.82 -11.65 1.53
CA ALA A 167 5.14 -13.05 1.28
C ALA A 167 6.42 -13.20 0.44
N GLY A 168 7.08 -14.35 0.60
CA GLY A 168 8.33 -14.65 -0.08
C GLY A 168 9.49 -13.86 0.52
N LEU A 169 9.77 -14.11 1.80
CA LEU A 169 10.95 -13.54 2.46
C LEU A 169 12.20 -13.95 1.68
N HIS A 170 12.93 -12.96 1.16
CA HIS A 170 14.07 -13.20 0.28
C HIS A 170 15.40 -12.83 0.95
N ARG A 171 15.49 -11.63 1.53
CA ARG A 171 16.74 -11.08 2.09
C ARG A 171 16.46 -10.11 3.24
N THR A 172 17.41 -10.03 4.17
CA THR A 172 17.37 -9.09 5.30
C THR A 172 18.71 -8.36 5.46
N TYR A 173 18.66 -7.07 5.79
CA TYR A 173 19.77 -6.29 6.32
C TYR A 173 19.58 -6.07 7.82
N HIS A 174 20.64 -6.29 8.59
CA HIS A 174 20.72 -5.87 9.98
C HIS A 174 21.72 -4.72 10.05
N LEU A 175 21.21 -3.50 10.16
CA LEU A 175 22.00 -2.28 10.19
C LEU A 175 22.18 -1.86 11.65
N THR A 176 23.36 -2.12 12.21
CA THR A 176 23.68 -1.87 13.62
C THR A 176 24.23 -0.46 13.86
N GLY A 177 24.68 0.22 12.79
CA GLY A 177 25.13 1.60 12.88
C GLY A 177 24.94 2.38 11.59
N ALA A 178 25.27 3.68 11.64
CA ALA A 178 25.20 4.57 10.49
C ALA A 178 26.22 4.23 9.39
N GLY A 179 27.29 3.50 9.72
CA GLY A 179 28.25 2.96 8.74
C GLY A 179 27.60 1.89 7.87
N ASP A 180 27.00 0.86 8.48
CA ASP A 180 26.31 -0.23 7.78
C ASP A 180 25.25 0.31 6.80
N ALA A 181 24.45 1.29 7.25
CA ALA A 181 23.41 1.90 6.41
C ALA A 181 23.99 2.64 5.20
N ARG A 182 25.14 3.30 5.37
CA ARG A 182 25.83 4.01 4.29
C ARG A 182 26.43 3.04 3.29
N ASP A 183 27.16 2.03 3.75
CA ASP A 183 27.83 1.05 2.89
C ASP A 183 26.81 0.26 2.06
N ALA A 184 25.71 -0.17 2.69
CA ALA A 184 24.61 -0.84 2.01
C ALA A 184 23.93 0.08 0.99
N TYR A 185 23.71 1.36 1.33
CA TYR A 185 23.14 2.33 0.42
C TYR A 185 24.03 2.63 -0.79
N GLU A 186 25.33 2.81 -0.58
CA GLU A 186 26.29 3.05 -1.67
C GLU A 186 26.34 1.87 -2.64
N ALA A 187 26.20 0.64 -2.14
CA ALA A 187 26.03 -0.54 -2.98
C ALA A 187 24.72 -0.48 -3.78
N ALA A 188 23.59 -0.24 -3.12
CA ALA A 188 22.28 -0.16 -3.78
C ALA A 188 22.19 0.98 -4.81
N LEU A 189 22.90 2.10 -4.59
CA LEU A 189 22.99 3.21 -5.55
C LEU A 189 23.78 2.84 -6.80
N ARG A 190 24.87 2.09 -6.67
CA ARG A 190 25.65 1.63 -7.83
C ARG A 190 24.84 0.68 -8.71
N ASP A 191 23.98 -0.10 -8.09
CA ASP A 191 23.13 -1.10 -8.77
C ASP A 191 21.75 -0.52 -9.14
N GLU A 192 21.50 0.79 -8.92
CA GLU A 192 20.20 1.40 -9.21
C GLU A 192 19.90 1.36 -10.71
N THR A 193 18.86 0.60 -11.08
CA THR A 193 18.32 0.60 -12.43
C THR A 193 17.24 1.67 -12.59
N ARG A 194 17.23 2.32 -13.76
CA ARG A 194 16.17 3.25 -14.14
C ARG A 194 14.86 2.49 -14.40
N ILE A 195 13.79 2.94 -13.76
CA ILE A 195 12.44 2.43 -14.01
C ILE A 195 11.81 3.25 -15.13
N GLU A 196 11.56 2.61 -16.28
CA GLU A 196 10.76 3.21 -17.34
C GLU A 196 9.28 3.15 -16.99
N LEU A 197 8.56 4.24 -17.25
CA LEU A 197 7.12 4.36 -17.05
C LEU A 197 6.43 4.47 -18.39
N ASP A 198 5.36 3.71 -18.58
CA ASP A 198 4.43 3.98 -19.68
C ASP A 198 3.56 5.22 -19.38
N ASP A 199 2.74 5.61 -20.36
CA ASP A 199 1.92 6.83 -20.28
C ASP A 199 0.86 6.80 -19.17
N SER A 200 0.34 5.61 -18.84
CA SER A 200 -0.67 5.48 -17.79
C SER A 200 -0.02 5.50 -16.40
N GLU A 201 1.13 4.85 -16.24
CA GLU A 201 1.91 4.88 -15.01
C GLU A 201 2.48 6.28 -14.73
N ARG A 202 3.00 6.94 -15.76
CA ARG A 202 3.50 8.32 -15.64
C ARG A 202 2.41 9.27 -15.14
N ARG A 203 1.19 9.16 -15.69
CA ARG A 203 0.04 9.95 -15.21
C ARG A 203 -0.27 9.71 -13.73
N ILE A 204 -0.21 8.45 -13.26
CA ILE A 204 -0.40 8.14 -11.84
C ILE A 204 0.70 8.78 -10.99
N VAL A 205 1.97 8.62 -11.40
CA VAL A 205 3.12 9.19 -10.68
C VAL A 205 3.03 10.70 -10.61
N ASP A 206 2.74 11.37 -11.73
CA ASP A 206 2.64 12.84 -11.80
C ASP A 206 1.53 13.37 -10.88
N ILE A 207 0.35 12.73 -10.89
CA ILE A 207 -0.75 13.08 -9.97
C ILE A 207 -0.30 12.93 -8.53
N LEU A 208 0.33 11.80 -8.17
CA LEU A 208 0.68 11.52 -6.78
C LEU A 208 1.83 12.37 -6.24
N CYS A 209 2.64 12.98 -7.11
CA CYS A 209 3.81 13.78 -6.72
C CYS A 209 3.52 15.29 -6.67
N ALA A 210 2.28 15.71 -6.92
CA ALA A 210 1.83 17.10 -6.86
C ALA A 210 0.50 17.23 -6.10
N PRO A 211 0.17 18.38 -5.49
CA PRO A 211 -1.19 18.66 -5.04
C PRO A 211 -2.15 18.76 -6.23
N THR A 212 -3.46 18.70 -5.98
CA THR A 212 -4.46 19.01 -7.00
C THR A 212 -4.40 20.49 -7.40
N PRO A 213 -5.02 20.91 -8.53
CA PRO A 213 -5.15 22.33 -8.89
C PRO A 213 -5.79 23.19 -7.78
N GLU A 214 -6.68 22.60 -6.99
CA GLU A 214 -7.34 23.22 -5.84
C GLU A 214 -6.47 23.23 -4.57
N GLY A 215 -5.27 22.65 -4.63
CA GLY A 215 -4.32 22.58 -3.52
C GLY A 215 -4.55 21.43 -2.54
N GLU A 216 -5.37 20.43 -2.91
CA GLU A 216 -5.70 19.29 -2.06
C GLU A 216 -4.66 18.15 -2.18
N ASP A 217 -4.72 17.16 -1.28
CA ASP A 217 -3.88 15.97 -1.36
C ASP A 217 -4.37 15.09 -2.52
N SER A 218 -3.59 15.06 -3.60
CA SER A 218 -3.87 14.24 -4.78
C SER A 218 -4.04 12.76 -4.46
N GLY A 219 -3.30 12.24 -3.49
CA GLY A 219 -3.44 10.85 -3.06
C GLY A 219 -4.73 10.59 -2.29
N ALA A 220 -5.25 11.60 -1.59
CA ALA A 220 -6.57 11.56 -0.97
C ALA A 220 -7.71 11.56 -1.98
N VAL A 221 -7.52 12.15 -3.17
CA VAL A 221 -8.47 12.08 -4.30
C VAL A 221 -8.34 10.73 -5.00
N MET A 222 -7.10 10.33 -5.32
CA MET A 222 -6.77 9.06 -5.97
C MET A 222 -7.20 7.82 -5.16
N ALA A 223 -7.34 7.94 -3.83
CA ALA A 223 -7.90 6.88 -3.00
C ALA A 223 -9.35 6.53 -3.36
N GLY A 224 -10.15 7.50 -3.82
CA GLY A 224 -11.48 7.23 -4.37
C GLY A 224 -11.41 6.38 -5.65
N ALA A 225 -10.43 6.67 -6.50
CA ALA A 225 -10.17 5.89 -7.70
C ALA A 225 -9.74 4.45 -7.38
N ALA A 226 -8.82 4.29 -6.41
CA ALA A 226 -8.39 3.00 -5.89
C ALA A 226 -9.57 2.13 -5.38
N LEU A 227 -10.55 2.76 -4.72
CA LEU A 227 -11.75 2.07 -4.24
C LEU A 227 -12.57 1.47 -5.37
N PHE A 228 -12.90 2.24 -6.42
CA PHE A 228 -13.76 1.69 -7.46
C PHE A 228 -13.04 0.68 -8.38
N ILE A 229 -11.72 0.79 -8.59
CA ILE A 229 -11.01 -0.21 -9.42
C ILE A 229 -10.90 -1.56 -8.71
N GLY A 230 -11.03 -1.62 -7.39
CA GLY A 230 -11.24 -2.89 -6.69
C GLY A 230 -11.18 -2.83 -5.17
N ALA A 231 -10.53 -1.82 -4.56
CA ALA A 231 -10.32 -1.82 -3.13
C ALA A 231 -11.63 -1.76 -2.30
N ALA A 232 -12.71 -1.23 -2.87
CA ALA A 232 -14.05 -1.23 -2.27
C ALA A 232 -14.57 -2.64 -1.96
N PHE A 233 -14.04 -3.66 -2.63
CA PHE A 233 -14.38 -5.04 -2.32
C PHE A 233 -13.80 -5.49 -0.99
N CYS A 234 -12.71 -4.94 -0.46
CA CYS A 234 -12.20 -5.33 0.86
C CYS A 234 -13.05 -4.71 1.99
N PRO A 235 -13.89 -5.48 2.74
CA PRO A 235 -14.72 -4.90 3.78
C PRO A 235 -13.91 -4.26 4.91
N GLN A 236 -12.72 -4.80 5.19
CA GLN A 236 -11.84 -4.30 6.22
C GLN A 236 -11.28 -2.90 5.90
N ILE A 237 -11.03 -2.58 4.62
CA ILE A 237 -10.61 -1.23 4.21
C ILE A 237 -11.66 -0.20 4.62
N ARG A 238 -12.95 -0.56 4.62
CA ARG A 238 -14.01 0.37 5.03
C ARG A 238 -13.98 0.76 6.51
N ARG A 239 -13.31 -0.05 7.33
CA ARG A 239 -13.18 0.22 8.76
C ARG A 239 -12.08 1.23 9.06
N VAL A 240 -11.13 1.40 8.14
CA VAL A 240 -10.03 2.37 8.28
C VAL A 240 -10.62 3.77 8.38
N GLN A 241 -10.27 4.50 9.46
CA GLN A 241 -10.90 5.78 9.79
C GLN A 241 -10.81 6.78 8.63
N ALA A 242 -9.67 6.83 7.94
CA ALA A 242 -9.43 7.71 6.80
C ALA A 242 -10.30 7.38 5.57
N MET A 243 -10.90 6.19 5.51
CA MET A 243 -11.79 5.76 4.41
C MET A 243 -13.25 6.17 4.62
N LYS A 244 -13.62 6.66 5.81
CA LYS A 244 -15.02 6.97 6.16
C LYS A 244 -15.71 7.88 5.14
N LYS A 245 -15.00 8.89 4.62
CA LYS A 245 -15.52 9.83 3.61
C LYS A 245 -16.03 9.14 2.34
N PHE A 246 -15.45 8.00 1.98
CA PHE A 246 -15.84 7.22 0.82
C PHE A 246 -16.90 6.16 1.13
N THR A 247 -16.87 5.60 2.34
CA THR A 247 -17.72 4.46 2.72
C THR A 247 -19.05 4.88 3.33
N GLN A 248 -19.16 6.13 3.78
CA GLN A 248 -20.40 6.76 4.20
C GLN A 248 -21.07 7.55 3.07
N ALA A 249 -20.50 7.52 1.86
CA ALA A 249 -21.16 8.05 0.68
C ALA A 249 -22.54 7.40 0.54
N ARG A 250 -23.54 8.22 0.25
CA ARG A 250 -24.93 7.78 0.04
C ARG A 250 -24.94 6.62 -0.96
N ASP A 251 -25.73 5.60 -0.66
CA ASP A 251 -25.94 4.42 -1.52
C ASP A 251 -24.71 3.54 -1.81
N ASP A 252 -23.61 3.66 -1.05
CA ASP A 252 -22.41 2.83 -1.24
C ASP A 252 -21.82 2.94 -2.66
N PHE A 253 -21.83 4.18 -3.18
CA PHE A 253 -21.49 4.54 -4.56
C PHE A 253 -20.24 3.83 -5.10
N TYR A 254 -19.11 3.89 -4.39
CA TYR A 254 -17.84 3.30 -4.84
C TYR A 254 -17.92 1.79 -5.03
N PHE A 255 -18.67 1.09 -4.19
CA PHE A 255 -18.85 -0.34 -4.32
C PHE A 255 -19.81 -0.70 -5.44
N GLN A 256 -20.91 0.06 -5.60
CA GLN A 256 -21.81 -0.13 -6.73
C GLN A 256 -21.09 0.07 -8.06
N LEU A 257 -20.27 1.13 -8.14
CA LEU A 257 -19.46 1.42 -9.32
C LEU A 257 -18.43 0.31 -9.58
N ALA A 258 -17.69 -0.13 -8.56
CA ALA A 258 -16.77 -1.26 -8.66
C ALA A 258 -17.48 -2.54 -9.14
N ALA A 259 -18.66 -2.82 -8.60
CA ALA A 259 -19.47 -3.98 -8.96
C ALA A 259 -19.92 -3.90 -10.42
N ASN A 260 -20.37 -2.73 -10.88
CA ASN A 260 -20.74 -2.51 -12.28
C ASN A 260 -19.56 -2.78 -13.22
N PHE A 261 -18.34 -2.36 -12.86
CA PHE A 261 -17.12 -2.65 -13.63
C PHE A 261 -16.70 -4.11 -13.62
N LEU A 262 -17.17 -4.94 -12.67
CA LEU A 262 -17.00 -6.40 -12.77
C LEU A 262 -17.94 -7.01 -13.82
N PHE A 263 -19.14 -6.46 -14.00
CA PHE A 263 -20.12 -6.98 -14.96
C PHE A 263 -19.97 -6.38 -16.36
N GLN A 264 -19.53 -5.13 -16.44
CA GLN A 264 -19.40 -4.36 -17.67
C GLN A 264 -18.03 -3.66 -17.69
N PRO A 265 -16.92 -4.39 -17.89
CA PRO A 265 -15.58 -3.79 -17.92
C PRO A 265 -15.44 -2.67 -18.94
N ASP A 266 -16.11 -2.77 -20.10
CA ASP A 266 -16.08 -1.76 -21.16
C ASP A 266 -16.67 -0.41 -20.73
N MET A 267 -17.54 -0.39 -19.71
CA MET A 267 -18.06 0.86 -19.15
C MET A 267 -16.97 1.71 -18.51
N MET A 268 -15.86 1.10 -18.08
CA MET A 268 -14.72 1.84 -17.57
C MET A 268 -14.14 2.80 -18.62
N ALA A 269 -14.24 2.49 -19.92
CA ALA A 269 -13.75 3.37 -20.98
C ALA A 269 -14.32 4.79 -20.91
N LYS A 270 -15.59 4.93 -20.48
CA LYS A 270 -16.27 6.21 -20.35
C LYS A 270 -15.68 7.12 -19.27
N PHE A 271 -14.83 6.57 -18.40
CA PHE A 271 -14.19 7.28 -17.30
C PHE A 271 -12.77 7.74 -17.66
N GLU A 272 -12.21 7.30 -18.80
CA GLU A 272 -10.90 7.79 -19.27
C GLU A 272 -10.96 9.22 -19.79
N ASP A 273 -12.10 9.61 -20.37
CA ASP A 273 -12.38 10.96 -20.87
C ASP A 273 -13.12 11.82 -19.83
N GLY A 274 -13.20 11.36 -18.57
CA GLY A 274 -13.89 12.05 -17.49
C GLY A 274 -13.16 13.31 -17.02
N GLU A 275 -13.90 14.22 -16.37
CA GLU A 275 -13.33 15.47 -15.83
C GLU A 275 -12.37 15.25 -14.66
N ASP A 276 -12.51 14.15 -13.89
CA ASP A 276 -11.62 13.84 -12.77
C ASP A 276 -10.33 13.16 -13.24
N PRO A 277 -9.15 13.82 -13.15
CA PRO A 277 -7.89 13.29 -13.64
C PRO A 277 -7.46 12.00 -12.92
N SER A 278 -7.82 11.86 -11.63
CA SER A 278 -7.48 10.69 -10.83
C SER A 278 -8.21 9.44 -11.32
N THR A 279 -9.52 9.56 -11.54
CA THR A 279 -10.36 8.52 -12.12
C THR A 279 -9.92 8.14 -13.53
N ALA A 280 -9.62 9.13 -14.38
CA ALA A 280 -9.14 8.90 -15.73
C ALA A 280 -7.80 8.14 -15.74
N ALA A 281 -6.83 8.56 -14.92
CA ALA A 281 -5.53 7.91 -14.83
C ALA A 281 -5.64 6.47 -14.29
N ALA A 282 -6.39 6.26 -13.21
CA ALA A 282 -6.60 4.93 -12.64
C ALA A 282 -7.28 3.97 -13.62
N THR A 283 -8.25 4.47 -14.40
CA THR A 283 -8.98 3.66 -15.37
C THR A 283 -8.13 3.31 -16.58
N SER A 284 -7.41 4.29 -17.12
CA SER A 284 -6.45 4.08 -18.23
C SER A 284 -5.38 3.07 -17.83
N TRP A 285 -4.81 3.20 -16.62
CA TRP A 285 -3.87 2.22 -16.10
C TRP A 285 -4.50 0.84 -16.01
N PHE A 286 -5.67 0.71 -15.39
CA PHE A 286 -6.35 -0.56 -15.17
C PHE A 286 -6.64 -1.29 -16.49
N ARG A 287 -7.11 -0.57 -17.51
CA ARG A 287 -7.50 -1.15 -18.81
C ARG A 287 -6.30 -1.52 -19.68
N THR A 288 -5.15 -0.88 -19.50
CA THR A 288 -3.94 -1.16 -20.27
C THR A 288 -3.06 -2.25 -19.63
N ARG A 289 -3.37 -2.72 -18.42
CA ARG A 289 -2.60 -3.78 -17.77
C ARG A 289 -2.93 -5.15 -18.34
N GLU A 290 -1.89 -5.89 -18.76
CA GLU A 290 -2.01 -7.32 -19.06
C GLU A 290 -2.23 -8.16 -17.80
N SER A 291 -1.61 -7.76 -16.68
CA SER A 291 -1.76 -8.40 -15.37
C SER A 291 -1.91 -7.36 -14.27
N LEU A 292 -2.79 -7.64 -13.31
CA LEU A 292 -3.00 -6.77 -12.15
C LEU A 292 -2.08 -7.18 -10.98
N PRO A 293 -1.68 -6.24 -10.12
CA PRO A 293 -1.04 -6.56 -8.85
C PRO A 293 -1.85 -7.56 -8.03
N VAL A 294 -1.14 -8.43 -7.29
CA VAL A 294 -1.73 -9.52 -6.49
C VAL A 294 -2.84 -9.02 -5.57
N VAL A 295 -2.59 -7.90 -4.87
CA VAL A 295 -3.57 -7.26 -3.98
C VAL A 295 -4.87 -6.89 -4.71
N LEU A 296 -4.74 -6.21 -5.86
CA LEU A 296 -5.90 -5.78 -6.63
C LEU A 296 -6.65 -6.98 -7.26
N GLN A 297 -5.92 -7.98 -7.73
CA GLN A 297 -6.49 -9.23 -8.25
C GLN A 297 -7.32 -9.95 -7.17
N GLN A 298 -6.81 -10.05 -5.94
CA GLN A 298 -7.51 -10.67 -4.82
C GLN A 298 -8.78 -9.90 -4.46
N TRP A 299 -8.70 -8.58 -4.29
CA TRP A 299 -9.89 -7.77 -3.98
C TRP A 299 -10.98 -7.95 -5.03
N ARG A 300 -10.63 -7.93 -6.33
CA ARG A 300 -11.59 -8.14 -7.43
C ARG A 300 -12.14 -9.57 -7.45
N THR A 301 -11.32 -10.57 -7.17
CA THR A 301 -11.75 -11.97 -7.04
C THR A 301 -12.78 -12.14 -5.92
N ASP A 302 -12.53 -11.54 -4.77
CA ASP A 302 -13.47 -11.56 -3.66
C ASP A 302 -14.74 -10.76 -3.95
N GLY A 303 -14.61 -9.66 -4.67
CA GLY A 303 -15.75 -8.91 -5.22
C GLY A 303 -16.64 -9.81 -6.08
N ALA A 304 -16.05 -10.44 -7.10
CA ALA A 304 -16.74 -11.35 -8.02
C ALA A 304 -17.43 -12.54 -7.33
N ARG A 305 -16.87 -13.01 -6.20
CA ARG A 305 -17.50 -14.07 -5.38
C ARG A 305 -18.75 -13.59 -4.65
N ARG A 306 -18.84 -12.30 -4.29
CA ARG A 306 -19.93 -11.73 -3.47
C ARG A 306 -21.02 -11.05 -4.28
N VAL A 307 -20.67 -10.29 -5.32
CA VAL A 307 -21.65 -9.53 -6.10
C VAL A 307 -22.50 -10.45 -6.99
N ARG A 308 -23.75 -10.02 -7.21
CA ARG A 308 -24.72 -10.69 -8.10
C ARG A 308 -25.42 -9.62 -8.91
N ASP A 309 -25.73 -9.92 -10.17
CA ASP A 309 -26.62 -9.06 -10.95
C ASP A 309 -28.09 -9.27 -10.54
N VAL A 310 -29.00 -8.56 -11.19
CA VAL A 310 -30.46 -8.66 -10.96
C VAL A 310 -31.03 -10.06 -11.22
N THR A 311 -30.31 -10.90 -11.97
CA THR A 311 -30.69 -12.29 -12.27
C THR A 311 -30.02 -13.30 -11.32
N GLY A 312 -29.20 -12.85 -10.38
CA GLY A 312 -28.44 -13.70 -9.48
C GLY A 312 -27.15 -14.28 -10.09
N ARG A 313 -26.71 -13.79 -11.25
CA ARG A 313 -25.49 -14.24 -11.93
C ARG A 313 -24.26 -13.58 -11.32
N ARG A 314 -23.14 -14.31 -11.31
CA ARG A 314 -21.82 -13.79 -10.93
C ARG A 314 -21.06 -13.20 -12.13
N PRO A 315 -20.25 -12.16 -11.94
CA PRO A 315 -19.39 -11.66 -13.00
C PRO A 315 -18.32 -12.70 -13.32
N ARG A 316 -17.85 -12.72 -14.57
CA ARG A 316 -16.73 -13.57 -15.01
C ARG A 316 -15.48 -12.72 -15.07
N LEU A 317 -14.44 -13.11 -14.35
CA LEU A 317 -13.14 -12.44 -14.43
C LEU A 317 -12.33 -13.04 -15.60
N PRO A 318 -11.66 -12.21 -16.42
CA PRO A 318 -10.71 -12.69 -17.42
C PRO A 318 -9.67 -13.62 -16.80
N GLY A 319 -9.33 -14.72 -17.48
CA GLY A 319 -8.32 -15.67 -17.01
C GLY A 319 -8.76 -16.58 -15.85
N THR A 320 -9.98 -16.45 -15.33
CA THR A 320 -10.51 -17.43 -14.36
C THR A 320 -11.17 -18.60 -15.08
N THR A 321 -10.62 -19.80 -14.92
CA THR A 321 -11.26 -21.03 -15.38
C THR A 321 -12.65 -21.11 -14.74
N PRO A 322 -13.72 -21.38 -15.52
CA PRO A 322 -15.03 -21.58 -14.92
C PRO A 322 -14.92 -22.63 -13.82
N ALA A 323 -15.36 -22.29 -12.61
CA ALA A 323 -15.46 -23.28 -11.54
C ALA A 323 -16.20 -24.50 -12.09
N ALA A 324 -15.67 -25.70 -11.79
CA ALA A 324 -16.28 -26.96 -12.20
C ALA A 324 -17.80 -26.90 -11.91
N PRO A 325 -18.65 -27.42 -12.82
CA PRO A 325 -20.09 -27.36 -12.64
C PRO A 325 -20.43 -27.84 -11.22
N ARG A 326 -21.18 -27.00 -10.51
CA ARG A 326 -21.60 -27.31 -9.15
C ARG A 326 -22.29 -28.66 -9.17
N ASP A 327 -21.82 -29.60 -8.35
CA ASP A 327 -22.51 -30.85 -8.11
C ASP A 327 -23.83 -30.53 -7.38
N GLU A 328 -24.88 -30.30 -8.18
CA GLU A 328 -26.26 -30.09 -7.75
C GLU A 328 -26.71 -31.18 -6.78
N ALA A 329 -26.24 -32.43 -6.95
CA ALA A 329 -26.56 -33.54 -6.06
C ALA A 329 -25.85 -33.39 -4.70
N ALA A 330 -24.59 -32.94 -4.66
CA ALA A 330 -23.90 -32.62 -3.41
C ALA A 330 -24.58 -31.46 -2.65
N ILE A 331 -25.01 -30.42 -3.37
CA ILE A 331 -25.74 -29.29 -2.76
C ILE A 331 -27.08 -29.75 -2.19
N ARG A 332 -27.82 -30.60 -2.92
CA ARG A 332 -29.09 -31.16 -2.46
C ARG A 332 -28.90 -32.02 -1.22
N ARG A 333 -27.92 -32.94 -1.21
CA ARG A 333 -27.56 -33.77 -0.05
C ARG A 333 -27.25 -32.92 1.20
N ARG A 334 -26.50 -31.83 1.04
CA ARG A 334 -26.18 -30.92 2.15
C ARG A 334 -27.42 -30.20 2.70
N LYS A 335 -28.30 -29.71 1.83
CA LYS A 335 -29.55 -29.05 2.24
C LYS A 335 -30.49 -30.01 2.96
N GLU A 336 -30.60 -31.24 2.49
CA GLU A 336 -31.39 -32.30 3.14
C GLU A 336 -30.82 -32.64 4.52
N ALA A 337 -29.50 -32.75 4.66
CA ALA A 337 -28.84 -32.99 5.94
C ALA A 337 -29.05 -31.83 6.94
N GLU A 338 -28.91 -30.57 6.50
CA GLU A 338 -29.16 -29.39 7.33
C GLU A 338 -30.64 -29.30 7.76
N ALA A 339 -31.58 -29.64 6.86
CA ALA A 339 -33.01 -29.69 7.17
C ALA A 339 -33.34 -30.79 8.19
N ALA A 340 -32.75 -31.98 8.05
CA ALA A 340 -32.90 -33.09 8.99
C ALA A 340 -32.38 -32.73 10.39
N LEU A 341 -31.20 -32.08 10.47
CA LEU A 341 -30.63 -31.58 11.72
C LEU A 341 -31.54 -30.54 12.41
N ARG A 342 -32.12 -29.61 11.64
CA ARG A 342 -33.09 -28.63 12.18
C ARG A 342 -34.36 -29.31 12.70
N LYS A 343 -34.88 -30.32 12.00
CA LYS A 343 -36.05 -31.10 12.43
C LYS A 343 -35.77 -31.89 13.72
N ALA A 344 -34.60 -32.50 13.82
CA ALA A 344 -34.18 -33.23 15.01
C ALA A 344 -34.03 -32.31 16.24
N ARG A 345 -33.49 -31.10 16.06
CA ARG A 345 -33.40 -30.09 17.13
C ARG A 345 -34.76 -29.58 17.60
N ARG A 346 -35.75 -29.49 16.71
CA ARG A 346 -37.13 -29.09 17.06
C ARG A 346 -37.93 -30.16 17.80
N LYS A 347 -37.59 -31.45 17.66
CA LYS A 347 -38.23 -32.55 18.39
C LYS A 347 -37.66 -32.79 19.81
N LYS A 348 -36.51 -32.18 20.12
CA LYS A 348 -35.86 -32.26 21.45
C LYS A 348 -36.17 -31.06 22.35
N ARG A 349 -36.86 -30.05 21.83
CA ARG A 349 -37.55 -29.00 22.59
C ARG A 349 -39.01 -29.39 22.67
#